data_AF-A0A1F1S972-F1
#
_entry.id   AF-A0A1F1S972-F1
#
_cell.length_a   1.000
_cell.length_b   1.000
_cell.length_c   1.000
_cell.angle_alpha   90.00
_cell.angle_beta   90.00
_cell.angle_gamma   90.00
#
_symmetry.space_group_name_H-M   'P 1'
#
loop_
_entity.id
_entity.type
_entity.pdbx_description
1 polymer ?
#
loop_
_entity_poly.entity_id
_entity_poly.type
_entity_poly.pdbx_seq_one_letter_code
_entity_poly.pdbx_strand_id
1 'polypeptide(L)' 'MGQKFTRVARPQTNGKAERVIRTLMEMWHEKQSFESPEHRQKESCRFIDFYNTVKPHRSLNGDTPFEVLQAYFSQPVV' A
#
# COMPACT_ATOMS: atom_id res chain seq x y z
N MET A 1 9.72 -15.25 13.31
CA MET A 1 8.47 -14.78 12.67
C MET A 1 7.48 -15.93 12.65
N GLY A 2 6.28 -15.78 13.21
CA GLY A 2 5.24 -16.81 13.18
C GLY A 2 4.07 -16.37 12.31
N GLN A 3 3.59 -17.25 11.43
CA GLN A 3 2.41 -16.98 10.60
C GLN A 3 1.19 -16.80 11.49
N LYS A 4 0.40 -15.75 11.25
CA LYS A 4 -0.89 -15.52 11.91
C LYS A 4 -1.97 -15.43 10.85
N PHE A 5 -3.08 -16.12 11.09
CA PHE A 5 -4.26 -16.09 10.23
C PHE A 5 -5.31 -15.14 10.79
N THR A 6 -6.08 -14.50 9.90
CA THR A 6 -7.29 -13.77 10.30
C THR A 6 -8.31 -14.75 10.87
N ARG A 7 -8.90 -14.42 12.02
CA ARG A 7 -9.97 -15.24 12.61
C ARG A 7 -11.23 -15.15 11.73
N VAL A 8 -11.93 -16.28 11.57
CA VAL A 8 -13.21 -16.34 10.84
C VAL A 8 -14.20 -15.29 11.40
N ALA A 9 -14.95 -14.64 10.50
CA ALA A 9 -15.94 -13.61 10.82
C ALA A 9 -15.38 -12.39 11.58
N ARG A 10 -14.11 -12.03 11.35
CA ARG A 10 -13.47 -10.81 11.87
C ARG A 10 -12.96 -9.89 10.74
N PRO A 11 -13.84 -9.36 9.87
CA PRO A 11 -13.43 -8.53 8.73
C PRO A 11 -12.68 -7.25 9.15
N GLN A 12 -12.95 -6.71 10.34
CA GLN A 12 -12.31 -5.50 10.84
C GLN A 12 -10.78 -5.62 10.96
N THR A 13 -10.24 -6.84 11.09
CA THR A 13 -8.79 -7.04 11.18
C THR A 13 -8.08 -6.98 9.83
N ASN A 14 -8.84 -7.10 8.73
CA ASN A 14 -8.30 -7.13 7.37
C ASN A 14 -8.50 -5.80 6.60
N GLY A 15 -9.25 -4.86 7.17
CA GLY A 15 -9.69 -3.64 6.48
C GLY A 15 -8.56 -2.80 5.88
N LYS A 16 -7.36 -2.78 6.49
CA LYS A 16 -6.18 -2.10 5.91
C LYS A 16 -5.71 -2.78 4.62
N ALA A 17 -5.62 -4.11 4.60
CA ALA A 17 -5.23 -4.85 3.41
C ALA A 17 -6.28 -4.70 2.30
N GLU A 18 -7.57 -4.83 2.66
CA GLU A 18 -8.67 -4.62 1.73
C GLU A 18 -8.67 -3.21 1.12
N ARG A 19 -8.38 -2.19 1.94
CA ARG A 19 -8.26 -0.81 1.45
C ARG A 19 -7.11 -0.64 0.47
N VAL A 20 -5.94 -1.25 0.74
CA VAL A 20 -4.78 -1.21 -0.17
C VAL A 20 -5.12 -1.91 -1.49
N ILE A 21 -5.71 -3.11 -1.46
CA ILE A 21 -6.11 -3.86 -2.66
C ILE A 21 -7.10 -3.06 -3.48
N ARG A 22 -8.15 -2.50 -2.86
CA ARG A 22 -9.12 -1.64 -3.55
C ARG A 22 -8.45 -0.45 -4.23
N THR A 23 -7.54 0.20 -3.53
CA THR A 23 -6.82 1.36 -4.05
C THR A 23 -5.95 1.00 -5.27
N LEU A 24 -5.26 -0.14 -5.22
CA LEU A 24 -4.51 -0.67 -6.37
C LEU A 24 -5.42 -0.93 -7.58
N MET A 25 -6.62 -1.48 -7.35
CA MET A 25 -7.56 -1.74 -8.43
C MET A 25 -8.08 -0.43 -9.05
N GLU A 26 -8.63 0.47 -8.23
CA GLU A 26 -9.30 1.70 -8.68
C GLU A 26 -8.34 2.74 -9.27
N MET A 27 -7.13 2.87 -8.71
CA MET A 27 -6.19 3.93 -9.11
C MET A 27 -5.16 3.48 -10.14
N TRP A 28 -4.83 2.18 -10.19
CA TRP A 28 -3.83 1.65 -11.11
C TRP A 28 -4.44 0.72 -12.14
N HIS A 29 -4.98 -0.42 -11.70
CA HIS A 29 -5.39 -1.48 -12.61
C HIS A 29 -6.49 -1.03 -13.58
N GLU A 30 -7.48 -0.27 -13.10
CA GLU A 30 -8.57 0.25 -13.93
C GLU A 30 -8.17 1.41 -14.84
N LYS A 31 -7.02 2.05 -14.58
CA LYS A 31 -6.56 3.23 -15.32
C LYS A 31 -5.48 2.91 -16.35
N GLN A 32 -4.89 1.71 -16.28
CA GLN A 32 -3.78 1.31 -17.14
C GLN A 32 -4.21 0.21 -18.11
N SER A 33 -3.77 0.33 -19.37
CA SER A 33 -3.85 -0.75 -20.35
C SER A 33 -2.54 -1.53 -20.37
N PHE A 34 -2.62 -2.85 -20.38
CA PHE A 34 -1.44 -3.73 -20.32
C PHE A 34 -1.23 -4.44 -21.65
N GLU A 35 -0.04 -4.27 -22.22
CA GLU A 35 0.33 -4.89 -23.51
C GLU A 35 0.95 -6.28 -23.32
N SER A 36 1.59 -6.52 -22.17
CA SER A 36 2.18 -7.81 -21.81
C SER A 36 2.23 -8.00 -20.28
N PRO A 37 2.47 -9.23 -19.79
CA PRO A 37 2.70 -9.50 -18.38
C PRO A 37 3.87 -8.69 -17.79
N GLU A 38 4.97 -8.56 -18.53
CA GLU A 38 6.16 -7.82 -18.13
C GLU A 38 5.86 -6.32 -18.01
N HIS A 39 5.09 -5.77 -18.96
CA HIS A 39 4.62 -4.39 -18.90
C HIS A 39 3.75 -4.17 -17.66
N ARG A 40 2.81 -5.08 -17.37
CA ARG A 40 1.99 -5.02 -16.15
C ARG A 40 2.83 -5.03 -14.87
N GLN A 41 3.86 -5.87 -14.80
CA GLN A 41 4.74 -5.95 -13.63
C GLN A 41 5.53 -4.65 -13.44
N LYS A 42 6.05 -4.07 -14.53
CA LYS A 42 6.75 -2.79 -14.48
C LYS A 42 5.85 -1.65 -13.99
N GLU A 43 4.64 -1.57 -14.53
CA GLU A 43 3.68 -0.54 -14.14
C GLU A 43 3.17 -0.73 -12.72
N SER A 44 3.05 -1.97 -12.24
CA SER A 44 2.68 -2.24 -10.85
C SER A 44 3.76 -1.76 -9.88
N CYS A 45 5.04 -2.06 -10.15
CA CYS A 45 6.16 -1.55 -9.38
C CYS A 45 6.16 -0.01 -9.35
N ARG A 46 6.01 0.62 -10.53
CA ARG A 46 5.96 2.08 -10.63
C ARG A 46 4.83 2.70 -9.81
N PHE A 47 3.65 2.09 -9.83
CA PHE A 47 2.52 2.58 -9.03
C PHE A 47 2.76 2.42 -7.53
N ILE A 48 3.32 1.29 -7.09
CA ILE A 48 3.66 1.05 -5.68
C ILE A 48 4.66 2.09 -5.19
N ASP A 49 5.69 2.39 -5.98
CA ASP A 49 6.68 3.42 -5.65
C ASP A 49 6.01 4.78 -5.52
N PHE A 50 5.22 5.19 -6.50
CA PHE A 50 4.45 6.45 -6.45
C PHE A 50 3.55 6.53 -5.21
N TYR A 51 2.80 5.47 -4.90
CA TYR A 51 1.87 5.45 -3.78
C TYR A 51 2.57 5.59 -2.43
N ASN A 52 3.76 4.99 -2.30
CA ASN A 52 4.52 4.94 -1.06
C ASN A 52 5.45 6.14 -0.86
N THR A 53 5.96 6.77 -1.92
CA THR A 53 7.03 7.79 -1.80
C THR A 53 6.67 9.17 -2.36
N VAL A 54 5.59 9.29 -3.13
CA VAL A 54 5.23 10.56 -3.79
C VAL A 54 3.82 11.02 -3.41
N LYS A 55 2.85 10.10 -3.38
CA LYS A 55 1.45 10.46 -3.19
C LYS A 55 1.21 10.90 -1.74
N PRO A 56 0.68 12.12 -1.49
CA PRO A 56 0.27 12.54 -0.15
C PRO A 56 -1.00 11.79 0.31
N HIS A 57 -1.08 11.48 1.61
CA HIS A 57 -2.22 10.79 2.20
C HIS A 57 -2.89 11.61 3.29
N ARG A 58 -4.18 11.90 3.10
CA ARG A 58 -4.96 12.70 4.06
C ARG A 58 -5.02 12.07 5.46
N SER A 59 -5.10 10.74 5.55
CA SER A 59 -5.09 10.04 6.85
C SER A 59 -3.74 10.08 7.56
N LEU A 60 -2.67 10.50 6.86
CA LEU A 60 -1.32 10.66 7.36
C LEU A 60 -0.93 12.15 7.41
N ASN A 61 -1.90 13.06 7.54
CA ASN A 61 -1.67 14.51 7.56
C ASN A 61 -0.96 15.08 6.33
N GLY A 62 -1.02 14.39 5.20
CA GLY A 62 -0.35 14.81 3.96
C GLY A 62 0.97 14.09 3.70
N ASP A 63 1.53 13.41 4.71
CA ASP A 63 2.75 12.63 4.54
C ASP A 63 2.53 11.40 3.66
N THR A 64 3.64 10.93 3.08
CA THR A 64 3.69 9.66 2.36
C THR A 64 3.86 8.49 3.35
N PRO A 65 3.44 7.26 2.99
CA PRO A 65 3.62 6.10 3.85
C PRO A 65 5.08 5.85 4.20
N PHE A 66 6.00 6.12 3.28
CA PHE A 66 7.43 5.95 3.50
C PHE A 66 7.99 6.94 4.54
N GLU A 67 7.59 8.21 4.48
CA GLU A 67 8.00 9.22 5.49
C GLU A 67 7.52 8.85 6.89
N VAL A 68 6.25 8.43 7.02
CA VAL A 68 5.71 7.96 8.31
C VAL A 68 6.46 6.73 8.83
N LEU A 69 6.79 5.79 7.93
CA LEU A 69 7.54 4.59 8.28
C LEU A 69 8.96 4.93 8.73
N GLN A 70 9.64 5.83 8.02
CA GLN A 70 10.97 6.30 8.39
C GLN A 70 10.95 6.99 9.75
N ALA A 71 9.97 7.87 9.99
CA ALA A 71 9.81 8.54 11.27
C ALA A 71 9.58 7.55 12.42
N TYR A 72 8.76 6.51 12.21
CA TYR A 72 8.52 5.45 13.19
C TYR A 72 9.80 4.72 13.61
N PHE A 73 10.65 4.34 12.66
CA PHE A 73 11.91 3.65 12.96
C PHE A 73 13.02 4.56 13.48
N SER A 74 12.90 5.88 13.27
CA SER A 74 13.88 6.86 13.77
C SER A 74 13.63 7.28 15.22
N GLN A 75 12.56 6.77 15.86
CA GLN A 75 12.27 7.07 17.27
C GLN A 75 13.33 6.42 18.16
N PRO A 76 13.85 7.13 19.19
CA PRO A 76 14.73 6.51 20.17
C PRO A 76 13.98 5.37 20.86
N VAL A 77 14.63 4.21 20.96
CA VAL A 77 14.09 3.08 21.73
C VAL A 77 14.08 3.52 23.20
N VAL A 78 12.88 3.65 23.75
CA VAL A 78 12.65 3.91 25.18
C VAL A 78 12.90 2.66 25.99
#